data_AF-A0A528CHR3-F1
#
_entry.id   AF-A0A528CHR3-F1
#
_cell.length_a   1.000
_cell.length_b   1.000
_cell.length_c   1.000
_cell.angle_alpha   90.00
_cell.angle_beta   90.00
_cell.angle_gamma   90.00
#
_symmetry.space_group_name_H-M   'P 1'
#
loop_
_entity.id
_entity.type
_entity.pdbx_description
1 polymer ?
#
loop_
_entity_poly.entity_id
_entity_poly.type
_entity_poly.pdbx_seq_one_letter_code
_entity_poly.pdbx_strand_id
1 'polypeptide(L)' 'SGYYIDVGASDLIIDGKIGVRSGVEIKSLTPTGILFDDGTELAADAIISCTGYQSMNETVAAIVSREVADKVGPCWGI' A
#
# COMPACT_ATOMS: atom_id res chain seq x y z
N SER A 1 -4.73 4.41 -8.63
CA SER A 1 -5.57 3.24 -8.97
C SER A 1 -4.79 1.98 -8.65
N GLY A 2 -5.46 0.92 -8.21
CA GLY A 2 -4.85 -0.39 -8.00
C GLY A 2 -5.75 -1.46 -8.62
N TYR A 3 -5.16 -2.48 -9.21
CA TYR A 3 -5.87 -3.65 -9.69
C TYR A 3 -5.16 -4.89 -9.16
N TYR A 4 -5.94 -5.90 -8.81
CA TYR A 4 -5.42 -7.21 -8.42
C TYR A 4 -5.55 -8.13 -9.63
N ILE A 5 -4.44 -8.69 -10.09
CA ILE A 5 -4.44 -9.78 -11.08
C ILE A 5 -4.26 -11.07 -10.30
N ASP A 6 -5.24 -11.94 -10.38
CA ASP A 6 -5.09 -13.27 -9.83
C ASP A 6 -4.16 -14.11 -10.72
N VAL A 7 -3.05 -14.53 -10.15
CA VAL A 7 -2.08 -15.45 -10.75
C VAL A 7 -1.90 -16.71 -9.90
N GLY A 8 -2.88 -17.03 -9.04
CA GLY A 8 -2.93 -18.20 -8.16
C GLY A 8 -2.90 -17.90 -6.66
N ALA A 9 -2.86 -16.61 -6.27
CA ALA A 9 -2.82 -16.24 -4.85
C ALA A 9 -4.20 -16.29 -4.18
N SER A 10 -5.30 -16.10 -4.94
CA SER A 10 -6.66 -16.17 -4.36
C SER A 10 -6.95 -17.54 -3.78
N ASP A 11 -6.57 -18.62 -4.48
CA ASP A 11 -6.77 -19.99 -4.00
C ASP A 11 -6.02 -20.23 -2.69
N LEU A 12 -4.82 -19.67 -2.53
CA LEU A 12 -4.05 -19.78 -1.29
C LEU A 12 -4.69 -19.01 -0.12
N ILE A 13 -5.37 -17.89 -0.40
CA ILE A 13 -6.19 -17.17 0.58
C ILE A 13 -7.41 -18.01 0.98
N ILE A 14 -8.11 -18.57 0.00
CA ILE A 14 -9.30 -19.42 0.22
C ILE A 14 -8.94 -20.66 1.06
N ASP A 15 -7.82 -21.30 0.74
CA ASP A 15 -7.26 -22.44 1.45
C ASP A 15 -6.74 -22.09 2.86
N GLY A 16 -6.70 -20.80 3.23
CA GLY A 16 -6.17 -20.32 4.51
C GLY A 16 -4.64 -20.41 4.63
N LYS A 17 -3.93 -20.71 3.54
CA LYS A 17 -2.47 -20.73 3.49
C LYS A 17 -1.86 -19.32 3.52
N ILE A 18 -2.60 -18.34 3.01
CA ILE A 18 -2.33 -16.91 3.20
C ILE A 18 -3.37 -16.35 4.16
N GLY A 19 -2.92 -15.90 5.33
CA GLY A 19 -3.78 -15.22 6.29
C GLY A 19 -4.14 -13.82 5.81
N VAL A 20 -5.42 -13.48 5.84
CA VAL A 20 -5.91 -12.12 5.58
C VAL A 20 -6.40 -11.52 6.87
N ARG A 21 -5.88 -10.34 7.20
CA ARG A 21 -6.28 -9.58 8.37
C ARG A 21 -6.91 -8.26 7.93
N SER A 22 -8.21 -8.10 8.19
CA SER A 22 -9.02 -6.96 7.72
C SER A 22 -9.80 -6.32 8.87
N GLY A 23 -10.18 -5.05 8.71
CA GLY A 23 -10.99 -4.32 9.69
C GLY A 23 -10.21 -3.77 10.88
N VAL A 24 -8.87 -3.74 10.76
CA VAL A 24 -7.92 -3.27 11.77
C VAL A 24 -6.77 -2.59 11.05
N GLU A 25 -6.32 -1.45 11.56
CA GLU A 25 -5.28 -0.64 10.92
C GLU A 25 -3.90 -0.91 11.54
N ILE A 26 -2.85 -0.63 10.77
CA ILE A 26 -1.48 -0.65 11.28
C ILE A 26 -1.26 0.61 12.11
N LYS A 27 -0.94 0.44 13.40
CA LYS A 27 -0.60 1.54 14.30
C LYS A 27 0.88 1.94 14.19
N SER A 28 1.78 0.95 14.22
CA SER A 28 3.22 1.17 14.11
C SER A 28 3.97 -0.12 13.79
N LEU A 29 5.18 0.01 13.23
CA LEU A 29 6.14 -1.09 13.19
C LEU A 29 6.85 -1.22 14.53
N THR A 30 7.12 -2.44 14.96
CA THR A 30 7.92 -2.76 16.14
C THR A 30 9.26 -3.36 15.71
N PRO A 31 10.25 -3.49 16.61
CA PRO A 31 11.52 -4.16 16.27
C PRO A 31 11.36 -5.61 15.78
N THR A 32 10.21 -6.24 16.01
CA THR A 32 9.94 -7.65 15.71
C THR A 32 8.70 -7.87 14.84
N GLY A 33 8.04 -6.82 14.34
CA GLY A 33 6.83 -6.96 13.54
C GLY A 33 5.91 -5.74 13.50
N ILE A 34 4.60 -5.96 13.64
CA ILE A 34 3.53 -4.96 13.46
C ILE A 34 2.67 -4.89 14.72
N LEU A 35 2.43 -3.67 15.21
CA LEU A 35 1.40 -3.36 16.21
C LEU A 35 0.17 -2.80 15.50
N PHE A 36 -0.99 -3.37 15.80
CA PHE A 36 -2.28 -2.96 15.27
C PHE A 36 -2.99 -1.98 16.22
N ASP A 37 -3.98 -1.24 15.71
CA ASP A 37 -4.75 -0.27 16.49
C ASP A 37 -5.68 -0.91 17.55
N ASP A 38 -6.06 -2.17 17.35
CA ASP A 38 -6.73 -3.02 18.34
C ASP A 38 -5.82 -3.50 19.49
N GLY A 39 -4.53 -3.14 19.45
CA GLY A 39 -3.54 -3.47 20.48
C GLY A 39 -2.89 -4.84 20.33
N THR A 40 -3.27 -5.63 19.33
CA THR A 40 -2.60 -6.91 19.05
C THR A 40 -1.31 -6.72 18.26
N GLU A 41 -0.45 -7.73 18.27
CA GLU A 41 0.81 -7.74 17.53
C GLU A 41 0.93 -8.95 16.59
N LEU A 42 1.62 -8.75 15.48
CA LEU A 42 2.03 -9.81 14.55
C LEU A 42 3.55 -9.78 14.39
N ALA A 43 4.21 -10.88 14.77
CA ALA A 43 5.64 -11.04 14.52
C ALA A 43 5.91 -11.22 13.02
N ALA A 44 6.94 -10.55 12.51
CA ALA A 44 7.36 -10.66 11.12
C ALA A 44 8.86 -10.38 10.97
N ASP A 45 9.55 -11.24 10.23
CA ASP A 45 10.96 -11.05 9.88
C ASP A 45 11.15 -10.04 8.73
N ALA A 46 10.13 -9.88 7.88
CA ALA A 46 10.12 -8.97 6.75
C ALA A 46 8.72 -8.38 6.54
N ILE A 47 8.68 -7.11 6.11
CA ILE A 47 7.45 -6.38 5.83
C ILE A 47 7.57 -5.76 4.44
N ILE A 48 6.60 -6.04 3.57
CA ILE A 48 6.53 -5.50 2.22
C ILE A 48 5.34 -4.55 2.17
N SER A 49 5.61 -3.25 1.96
CA SER A 49 4.57 -2.23 1.85
C SER A 49 4.02 -2.17 0.42
N CYS A 50 2.78 -2.64 0.25
CA CYS A 50 2.09 -2.70 -1.04
C CYS A 50 0.92 -1.69 -1.13
N THR A 51 1.03 -0.53 -0.48
CA THR A 51 -0.04 0.49 -0.44
C THR A 51 -0.18 1.33 -1.72
N GLY A 52 0.63 1.03 -2.73
CA GLY A 52 0.62 1.71 -4.02
C GLY A 52 1.52 2.95 -4.06
N TYR A 53 1.33 3.76 -5.11
CA TYR A 53 2.12 4.96 -5.37
C TYR A 53 1.24 6.20 -5.30
N GLN A 54 1.85 7.34 -4.95
CA GLN A 54 1.22 8.64 -5.11
C GLN A 54 1.12 9.03 -6.59
N SER A 55 0.25 10.00 -6.91
CA SER A 55 0.18 10.56 -8.26
C SER A 55 1.54 11.14 -8.67
N MET A 56 2.00 10.78 -9.86
CA MET A 56 3.20 11.37 -10.45
C MET A 56 3.04 12.87 -10.64
N ASN A 57 1.81 13.37 -10.83
CA ASN A 57 1.55 14.80 -10.93
C ASN A 57 1.89 15.53 -9.61
N GLU A 58 1.52 14.95 -8.47
CA GLU A 58 1.85 15.51 -7.15
C GLU A 58 3.36 15.45 -6.87
N THR A 59 4.04 14.43 -7.39
CA THR A 59 5.52 14.37 -7.33
C THR A 59 6.16 15.52 -8.09
N VAL A 60 5.66 15.86 -9.29
CA VAL A 60 6.14 17.03 -10.06
C VAL A 60 5.84 18.34 -9.33
N ALA A 61 4.66 18.45 -8.70
CA ALA A 61 4.26 19.64 -7.96
C ALA A 61 5.22 19.95 -6.79
N ALA A 62 5.68 18.91 -6.10
CA ALA A 62 6.60 19.03 -4.96
C ALA A 62 8.05 19.35 -5.38
N ILE A 63 8.51 18.81 -6.51
CA ILE A 63 9.91 18.95 -6.96
C ILE A 63 10.13 20.22 -7.78
N VAL A 64 9.18 20.57 -8.65
CA VAL A 64 9.30 21.68 -9.61
C VAL A 64 8.43 22.86 -9.18
N SER A 65 7.11 22.74 -9.39
CA SER A 65 6.08 23.66 -8.89
C SER A 65 4.69 23.12 -9.22
N ARG A 66 3.68 23.57 -8.47
CA ARG A 66 2.28 23.27 -8.75
C ARG A 66 1.85 23.72 -10.15
N GLU A 67 2.27 24.91 -10.57
CA GLU A 67 1.94 25.46 -11.90
C GLU A 67 2.45 24.56 -13.04
N VAL A 68 3.67 24.04 -12.93
CA VAL A 68 4.23 23.13 -13.95
C VAL A 68 3.49 21.79 -13.94
N ALA A 69 3.18 21.26 -12.76
CA ALA A 69 2.42 20.01 -12.64
C ALA A 69 1.04 20.15 -13.30
N ASP A 70 0.31 21.23 -13.03
CA ASP A 70 -1.01 21.47 -13.60
C ASP A 70 -0.96 21.64 -15.13
N LYS A 71 0.11 22.22 -15.67
CA LYS A 71 0.34 22.35 -17.14
C LYS A 71 0.65 21.01 -17.83
N VAL A 72 1.43 20.14 -17.18
CA VAL A 72 1.74 18.79 -17.71
C VAL A 72 0.49 17.91 -17.64
N GLY A 73 -0.29 18.07 -16.56
CA GLY A 73 -1.52 17.32 -16.34
C GLY A 73 -1.28 15.89 -15.81
N PRO A 74 -2.37 15.12 -15.64
CA PRO A 74 -2.33 13.77 -15.10
C PRO A 74 -1.62 12.79 -16.05
N CYS A 75 -0.76 11.92 -15.51
CA CYS A 75 -0.14 10.86 -16.29
C CYS A 75 -1.20 9.84 -16.70
N TRP A 76 -1.26 9.47 -17.98
CA TRP A 76 -2.26 8.53 -18.52
C TRP A 76 -3.73 8.99 -18.34
N GLY A 77 -3.96 10.27 -18.07
CA GLY A 77 -5.31 10.81 -17.84
C GLY A 77 -5.93 10.43 -16.50
N ILE A 78 -5.13 9.89 -15.56
CA ILE A 78 -5.51 9.45 -14.21
C ILE A 78 -4.70 10.15 -13.12
#